data_AF-A0ABD5QE54-F1
#
_entry.id   AF-A0ABD5QE54-F1
#
_cell.length_a   1.000
_cell.length_b   1.000
_cell.length_c   1.000
_cell.angle_alpha   90.00
_cell.angle_beta   90.00
_cell.angle_gamma   90.00
#
_symmetry.space_group_name_H-M   'P 1'
#
loop_
_entity.id
_entity.type
_entity.pdbx_description
1 polymer ?
#
loop_
_entity_poly.entity_id
_entity_poly.type
_entity_poly.pdbx_seq_one_letter_code
_entity_poly.pdbx_strand_id
1 'polypeptide(L)'
;MTDEPIRSLEPRTIGGTEVLVSTEADEIFLDIPATGQDYIRVVEGELVREGDIRTRDGSDLDSPTLRAWRVDEITAERVRGSNVDTDDPNEWDRESLEQELADGTLSTDLTDFERADVPQRAEIDSGNAPSEVSVTIYGNNGQRFQQTFAPADDGETSDRRLKLARSDPKVETFDDDLREKFTRAVEIALRSEGYAV
;
A
#
# COMPACT_ATOMS: atom_id res chain seq x y z
N MET A 1 18.06 1.40 5.34
CA MET A 1 17.75 0.07 4.78
C MET A 1 16.85 -0.59 5.79
N THR A 2 15.54 -0.37 5.64
CA THR A 2 14.57 -1.34 6.11
C THR A 2 14.79 -2.58 5.24
N ASP A 3 15.17 -3.70 5.86
CA ASP A 3 15.19 -5.00 5.20
C ASP A 3 13.74 -5.26 4.74
N GLU A 4 13.43 -5.00 3.47
CA GLU A 4 12.26 -5.62 2.87
C GLU A 4 12.46 -7.13 3.01
N PRO A 5 11.48 -7.87 3.57
CA PRO A 5 11.60 -9.32 3.63
C PRO A 5 11.85 -9.82 2.21
N ILE A 6 12.92 -10.60 2.03
CA ILE A 6 13.24 -11.18 0.73
C ILE A 6 12.18 -12.23 0.45
N ARG A 7 11.15 -11.83 -0.31
CA ARG A 7 10.05 -12.69 -0.74
C ARG A 7 10.46 -13.48 -1.97
N SER A 8 10.16 -14.77 -1.96
CA SER A 8 10.17 -15.57 -3.18
C SER A 8 8.82 -15.36 -3.89
N LEU A 9 8.87 -14.80 -5.10
CA LEU A 9 7.68 -14.44 -5.89
C LEU A 9 7.59 -15.30 -7.14
N GLU A 10 6.39 -15.82 -7.42
CA GLU A 10 6.09 -16.59 -8.63
C GLU A 10 5.06 -15.87 -9.51
N PRO A 11 5.29 -15.78 -10.83
CA PRO A 11 4.34 -15.20 -11.75
C PRO A 11 3.12 -16.12 -11.94
N ARG A 12 1.93 -15.54 -11.87
CA ARG A 12 0.65 -16.19 -12.16
C ARG A 12 -0.23 -15.28 -13.02
N THR A 13 -1.17 -15.87 -13.75
CA THR A 13 -2.16 -15.11 -14.50
C THR A 13 -3.51 -15.21 -13.79
N ILE A 14 -3.99 -14.10 -13.23
CA ILE A 14 -5.27 -14.01 -12.54
C ILE A 14 -6.16 -13.01 -13.28
N GLY A 15 -7.36 -13.43 -13.68
CA GLY A 15 -8.29 -12.56 -14.41
C GLY A 15 -7.74 -11.97 -15.72
N GLY A 16 -6.73 -12.60 -16.32
CA GLY A 16 -6.04 -12.10 -17.51
C GLY A 16 -4.93 -11.08 -17.26
N THR A 17 -4.63 -10.79 -15.98
CA THR A 17 -3.53 -9.93 -15.55
C THR A 17 -2.41 -10.78 -14.98
N GLU A 18 -1.16 -10.47 -15.34
CA GLU A 18 0.01 -11.11 -14.73
C GLU A 18 0.23 -10.50 -13.34
N VAL A 19 0.34 -11.37 -12.34
CA VAL A 19 0.47 -11.05 -10.91
C VAL A 19 1.68 -11.81 -10.38
N LEU A 20 2.50 -11.18 -9.54
CA LEU A 20 3.51 -11.92 -8.77
C LEU A 20 2.93 -12.30 -7.42
N VAL A 21 3.02 -13.57 -7.05
CA VAL A 21 2.45 -14.11 -5.81
C VAL A 21 3.57 -14.63 -4.92
N SER A 22 3.57 -14.25 -3.64
CA SER A 22 4.54 -14.76 -2.67
C SER A 22 4.29 -16.21 -2.30
N THR A 23 5.36 -16.99 -2.22
CA THR A 23 5.35 -18.39 -1.76
C THR A 23 5.47 -18.53 -0.24
N GLU A 24 5.60 -17.42 0.49
CA GLU A 24 5.73 -17.43 1.96
C GLU A 24 4.42 -17.85 2.63
N ALA A 25 4.51 -18.70 3.65
CA ALA A 25 3.34 -19.37 4.24
C ALA A 25 2.60 -18.52 5.28
N ASP A 26 3.20 -17.46 5.80
CA ASP A 26 2.70 -16.63 6.92
C ASP A 26 2.07 -15.30 6.47
N GLU A 27 2.08 -15.02 5.18
CA GLU A 27 1.41 -13.86 4.59
C GLU A 27 0.84 -14.20 3.22
N ILE A 28 -0.16 -13.45 2.77
CA ILE A 28 -0.49 -13.32 1.35
C ILE A 28 0.17 -12.04 0.86
N PHE A 29 0.90 -12.11 -0.26
CA PHE A 29 1.49 -10.94 -0.90
C PHE A 29 1.37 -11.06 -2.42
N LEU A 30 0.84 -10.02 -3.06
CA LEU A 30 0.50 -9.97 -4.48
C LEU A 30 0.99 -8.66 -5.11
N ASP A 31 1.73 -8.71 -6.21
CA ASP A 31 2.02 -7.55 -7.06
C ASP A 31 1.07 -7.48 -8.25
N ILE A 32 0.28 -6.41 -8.33
CA ILE A 32 -0.85 -6.32 -9.28
C ILE A 32 -0.84 -4.97 -10.00
N PRO A 33 -0.44 -4.89 -11.28
CA PRO A 33 0.13 -5.97 -12.09
C PRO A 33 1.57 -6.28 -11.68
N ALA A 34 2.11 -7.41 -12.13
CA ALA A 34 3.49 -7.86 -11.89
C ALA A 34 4.58 -6.83 -12.25
N THR A 35 4.28 -5.89 -13.15
CA THR A 35 5.20 -4.82 -13.58
C THR A 35 5.01 -3.51 -12.82
N GLY A 36 4.01 -3.44 -11.93
CA GLY A 36 3.64 -2.27 -11.15
C GLY A 36 4.27 -2.26 -9.75
N GLN A 37 4.00 -1.17 -9.03
CA GLN A 37 4.37 -1.01 -7.61
C GLN A 37 3.21 -1.33 -6.66
N ASP A 38 1.98 -1.39 -7.19
CA ASP A 38 0.79 -1.71 -6.41
C ASP A 38 0.89 -3.13 -5.90
N TYR A 39 0.56 -3.31 -4.64
CA TYR A 39 0.59 -4.60 -4.02
C TYR A 39 -0.55 -4.76 -3.02
N ILE A 40 -0.93 -6.01 -2.81
CA ILE A 40 -1.80 -6.41 -1.71
C ILE A 40 -0.95 -7.25 -0.77
N ARG A 41 -0.99 -6.94 0.52
CA ARG A 41 -0.40 -7.77 1.56
C ARG A 41 -1.41 -7.98 2.68
N VAL A 42 -1.60 -9.24 3.04
CA VAL A 42 -2.47 -9.66 4.14
C VAL A 42 -1.67 -10.51 5.12
N VAL A 43 -1.72 -10.17 6.41
CA VAL A 43 -1.17 -10.97 7.51
C VAL A 43 -2.24 -11.35 8.52
N GLU A 44 -1.92 -12.28 9.42
CA GLU A 44 -2.79 -12.64 10.55
C GLU A 44 -3.19 -11.39 11.36
N GLY A 45 -4.47 -11.32 11.72
CA GLY A 45 -5.10 -10.21 12.42
C GLY A 45 -5.74 -9.15 11.50
N GLU A 46 -5.40 -9.13 10.22
CA GLU A 46 -5.97 -8.16 9.27
C GLU A 46 -7.36 -8.56 8.77
N LEU A 47 -8.05 -7.60 8.16
CA LEU A 47 -9.41 -7.79 7.65
C LEU A 47 -9.41 -8.03 6.15
N VAL A 48 -10.18 -9.02 5.73
CA VAL A 48 -10.60 -9.21 4.33
C VAL A 48 -12.09 -8.94 4.24
N ARG A 49 -12.53 -8.19 3.24
CA ARG A 49 -13.94 -7.78 3.06
C ARG A 49 -14.42 -7.93 1.63
N GLU A 50 -15.73 -8.11 1.47
CA GLU A 50 -16.37 -8.17 0.16
C GLU A 50 -16.29 -6.83 -0.60
N GLY A 51 -15.95 -6.93 -1.88
CA GLY A 51 -15.85 -5.78 -2.79
C GLY A 51 -14.44 -5.24 -2.96
N ASP A 52 -14.30 -4.31 -3.89
CA ASP A 52 -13.01 -3.78 -4.32
C ASP A 52 -12.77 -2.34 -3.82
N ILE A 53 -11.87 -2.20 -2.86
CA ILE A 53 -11.47 -0.89 -2.30
C ILE A 53 -10.72 0.02 -3.29
N ARG A 54 -10.26 -0.53 -4.41
CA ARG A 54 -9.57 0.23 -5.46
C ARG A 54 -10.54 0.98 -6.36
N THR A 55 -11.77 0.48 -6.49
CA THR A 55 -12.80 1.05 -7.37
C THR A 55 -14.00 1.63 -6.63
N ARG A 56 -14.23 1.26 -5.37
CA ARG A 56 -15.30 1.80 -4.53
C ARG A 56 -14.80 2.86 -3.56
N ASP A 57 -15.66 3.82 -3.27
CA ASP A 57 -15.44 4.77 -2.17
C ASP A 57 -15.68 4.07 -0.82
N GLY A 58 -14.96 4.49 0.22
CA GLY A 58 -15.00 3.82 1.54
C GLY A 58 -16.41 3.69 2.13
N SER A 59 -17.29 4.67 1.88
CA SER A 59 -18.70 4.62 2.30
C SER A 59 -19.51 3.47 1.69
N ASP A 60 -19.13 3.00 0.49
CA ASP A 60 -19.80 1.87 -0.16
C ASP A 60 -19.31 0.52 0.39
N LEU A 61 -18.12 0.49 0.99
CA LEU A 61 -17.53 -0.69 1.62
C LEU A 61 -17.90 -0.84 3.09
N ASP A 62 -18.40 0.22 3.72
CA ASP A 62 -18.99 0.20 5.06
C ASP A 62 -20.48 -0.22 5.03
N SER A 63 -20.93 -0.84 3.93
CA SER A 63 -22.30 -1.35 3.83
C SER A 63 -22.52 -2.51 4.80
N PRO A 64 -23.61 -2.50 5.61
CA PRO A 64 -23.91 -3.57 6.55
C PRO A 64 -24.26 -4.91 5.88
N THR A 65 -24.38 -4.93 4.54
CA THR A 65 -24.60 -6.16 3.78
C THR A 65 -23.31 -6.85 3.36
N LEU A 66 -22.19 -6.12 3.35
CA LEU A 66 -20.90 -6.67 2.96
C LEU A 66 -20.31 -7.39 4.15
N ARG A 67 -19.82 -8.59 3.90
CA ARG A 67 -19.17 -9.39 4.92
C ARG A 67 -17.70 -9.00 5.02
N ALA A 68 -17.21 -9.00 6.25
CA ALA A 68 -15.80 -8.91 6.54
C ALA A 68 -15.39 -10.04 7.48
N TRP A 69 -14.14 -10.46 7.34
CA TRP A 69 -13.54 -11.52 8.12
C TRP A 69 -12.18 -11.07 8.61
N ARG A 70 -11.89 -11.33 9.89
CA ARG A 70 -10.55 -11.22 10.43
C ARG A 70 -9.77 -12.47 10.07
N VAL A 71 -8.60 -12.33 9.49
CA VAL A 71 -7.69 -13.43 9.20
C VAL A 71 -7.08 -13.92 10.51
N ASP A 72 -7.27 -15.20 10.82
CA ASP A 72 -6.83 -15.81 12.07
C ASP A 72 -5.57 -16.66 11.90
N GLU A 73 -5.41 -17.29 10.73
CA GLU A 73 -4.28 -18.17 10.43
C GLU A 73 -4.01 -18.18 8.92
N ILE A 74 -2.75 -17.99 8.53
CA ILE A 74 -2.30 -18.17 7.14
C ILE A 74 -1.33 -19.35 7.08
N THR A 75 -1.52 -20.22 6.10
CA THR A 75 -0.59 -21.31 5.79
C THR A 75 -0.29 -21.34 4.30
N ALA A 76 0.58 -22.24 3.86
CA ALA A 76 0.92 -22.41 2.44
C ALA A 76 -0.27 -22.86 1.56
N GLU A 77 -1.29 -23.52 2.13
CA GLU A 77 -2.38 -24.13 1.35
C GLU A 77 -3.77 -23.53 1.69
N ARG A 78 -3.92 -22.95 2.89
CA ARG A 78 -5.22 -22.46 3.38
C ARG A 78 -5.08 -21.20 4.21
N VAL A 79 -6.15 -20.42 4.23
CA VAL A 79 -6.33 -19.28 5.13
C VAL A 79 -7.60 -19.48 5.94
N ARG A 80 -7.53 -19.21 7.24
CA ARG A 80 -8.71 -19.17 8.11
C ARG A 80 -8.97 -17.75 8.55
N GLY A 81 -10.25 -17.44 8.68
CA GLY A 81 -10.69 -16.21 9.30
C GLY A 81 -12.04 -16.37 9.97
N SER A 82 -12.40 -15.38 10.78
CA SER A 82 -13.65 -15.35 11.52
C SER A 82 -14.45 -14.14 11.08
N ASN A 83 -15.73 -14.35 10.77
CA ASN A 83 -16.62 -13.24 10.41
C ASN A 83 -16.66 -12.21 11.53
N VAL A 84 -16.48 -10.94 11.20
CA VAL A 84 -16.33 -9.89 12.23
C VAL A 84 -17.62 -9.62 13.02
N ASP A 85 -18.78 -9.95 12.46
CA ASP A 85 -20.09 -9.69 13.07
C ASP A 85 -20.64 -10.92 13.82
N THR A 86 -20.35 -12.12 13.33
CA THR A 86 -20.93 -13.36 13.87
C THR A 86 -19.92 -14.28 14.56
N ASP A 87 -18.63 -14.01 14.45
CA ASP A 87 -17.53 -14.90 14.85
C ASP A 87 -17.60 -16.29 14.18
N ASP A 88 -18.39 -16.45 13.12
CA ASP A 88 -18.48 -17.71 12.38
C ASP A 88 -17.17 -17.96 11.62
N PRO A 89 -16.60 -19.17 11.71
CA PRO A 89 -15.36 -19.49 11.01
C PRO A 89 -15.59 -19.57 9.51
N ASN A 90 -14.62 -19.08 8.75
CA ASN A 90 -14.51 -19.20 7.32
C ASN A 90 -13.12 -19.74 6.98
N GLU A 91 -13.05 -20.62 5.98
CA GLU A 91 -11.80 -21.18 5.48
C GLU A 91 -11.76 -21.01 3.96
N TRP A 92 -10.66 -20.46 3.47
CA TRP A 92 -10.35 -20.36 2.05
C TRP A 92 -9.20 -21.31 1.72
N ASP A 93 -9.28 -21.91 0.55
CA ASP A 93 -8.07 -22.30 -0.17
C ASP A 93 -7.24 -21.05 -0.45
N ARG A 94 -5.93 -21.12 -0.23
CA ARG A 94 -5.05 -19.94 -0.33
C ARG A 94 -5.07 -19.34 -1.74
N GLU A 95 -4.96 -20.17 -2.77
CA GLU A 95 -4.93 -19.72 -4.17
C GLU A 95 -6.25 -19.01 -4.54
N SER A 96 -7.37 -19.54 -4.04
CA SER A 96 -8.68 -18.93 -4.23
C SER A 96 -8.77 -17.53 -3.60
N LEU A 97 -8.26 -17.36 -2.38
CA LEU A 97 -8.24 -16.04 -1.72
C LEU A 97 -7.28 -15.07 -2.44
N GLU A 98 -6.11 -15.53 -2.87
CA GLU A 98 -5.18 -14.74 -3.69
C GLU A 98 -5.85 -14.25 -4.98
N GLN A 99 -6.63 -15.11 -5.63
CA GLN A 99 -7.39 -14.77 -6.82
C GLN A 99 -8.47 -13.71 -6.53
N GLU A 100 -9.28 -13.91 -5.50
CA GLU A 100 -10.37 -13.00 -5.12
C GLU A 100 -9.84 -11.61 -4.71
N LEU A 101 -8.67 -11.54 -4.06
CA LEU A 101 -8.00 -10.27 -3.76
C LEU A 101 -7.47 -9.60 -5.03
N ALA A 102 -6.86 -10.36 -5.94
CA ALA A 102 -6.29 -9.82 -7.16
C ALA A 102 -7.38 -9.24 -8.09
N ASP A 103 -8.47 -9.97 -8.29
CA ASP A 103 -9.57 -9.56 -9.17
C ASP A 103 -10.56 -8.57 -8.52
N GLY A 104 -10.44 -8.32 -7.21
CA GLY A 104 -11.25 -7.35 -6.48
C GLY A 104 -12.60 -7.88 -6.01
N THR A 105 -12.83 -9.18 -6.09
CA THR A 105 -13.97 -9.82 -5.41
C THR A 105 -13.89 -9.57 -3.91
N LEU A 106 -12.68 -9.62 -3.36
CA LEU A 106 -12.35 -9.25 -1.99
C LEU A 106 -11.31 -8.13 -1.96
N SER A 107 -11.23 -7.42 -0.84
CA SER A 107 -10.18 -6.44 -0.55
C SER A 107 -9.73 -6.52 0.90
N THR A 108 -8.60 -5.88 1.20
CA THR A 108 -8.06 -5.74 2.55
C THR A 108 -8.06 -4.27 2.97
N ASP A 109 -7.94 -4.05 4.27
CA ASP A 109 -7.83 -2.71 4.84
C ASP A 109 -6.42 -2.14 4.65
N LEU A 110 -6.34 -0.81 4.61
CA LEU A 110 -5.05 -0.12 4.60
C LEU A 110 -4.46 -0.11 6.00
N THR A 111 -3.37 -0.83 6.20
CA THR A 111 -2.72 -0.97 7.52
C THR A 111 -1.23 -0.65 7.48
N ASP A 112 -0.60 -0.68 6.30
CA ASP A 112 0.85 -0.46 6.18
C ASP A 112 1.29 0.05 4.80
N PHE A 113 2.54 0.50 4.73
CA PHE A 113 3.20 1.04 3.54
C PHE A 113 4.64 0.51 3.43
N GLU A 114 4.90 -0.36 2.45
CA GLU A 114 6.22 -0.94 2.19
C GLU A 114 6.90 -0.31 0.98
N ARG A 115 6.13 0.32 0.08
CA ARG A 115 6.65 0.84 -1.20
C ARG A 115 6.42 2.33 -1.34
N ALA A 116 7.41 2.97 -1.94
CA ALA A 116 7.39 4.38 -2.28
C ALA A 116 8.11 4.61 -3.61
N ASP A 117 7.59 5.54 -4.40
CA ASP A 117 8.22 6.04 -5.61
C ASP A 117 8.48 7.54 -5.45
N VAL A 118 9.73 7.93 -5.67
CA VAL A 118 10.16 9.31 -5.78
C VAL A 118 10.80 9.45 -7.16
N PRO A 119 10.09 9.97 -8.17
CA PRO A 119 10.63 10.06 -9.51
C PRO A 119 11.95 10.83 -9.49
N GLN A 120 13.01 10.18 -9.95
CA GLN A 120 14.33 10.80 -10.04
C GLN A 120 14.26 12.04 -10.93
N ARG A 121 14.94 13.10 -10.47
CA ARG A 121 15.18 14.40 -11.12
C ARG A 121 14.72 14.49 -12.58
N ALA A 122 13.71 15.32 -12.84
CA ALA A 122 13.80 16.18 -14.01
C ALA A 122 15.06 17.05 -13.80
N GLU A 123 16.02 16.96 -14.73
CA GLU A 123 17.22 17.79 -14.71
C GLU A 123 16.81 19.25 -14.49
N ILE A 124 17.43 19.89 -13.51
CA ILE A 124 17.24 21.32 -13.24
C ILE A 124 17.87 22.04 -14.44
N ASP A 125 17.08 22.26 -15.48
CA ASP A 125 17.51 23.01 -16.64
C ASP A 125 17.63 24.48 -16.23
N SER A 126 18.87 24.91 -16.04
CA SER A 126 19.39 26.27 -16.20
C SER A 126 18.36 27.42 -16.04
N GLY A 127 18.00 27.76 -14.81
CA GLY A 127 17.47 29.09 -14.47
C GLY A 127 16.03 29.21 -13.98
N ASN A 128 15.30 28.11 -13.75
CA ASN A 128 13.98 28.15 -13.12
C ASN A 128 14.00 27.76 -11.64
N ALA A 129 13.10 28.41 -10.88
CA ALA A 129 12.79 28.17 -9.48
C ALA A 129 12.52 26.68 -9.19
N PRO A 130 12.65 26.24 -7.93
CA PRO A 130 12.83 24.82 -7.62
C PRO A 130 11.71 23.91 -8.15
N SER A 131 12.09 22.77 -8.70
CA SER A 131 11.15 21.71 -9.06
C SER A 131 10.53 21.13 -7.79
N GLU A 132 9.19 21.20 -7.69
CA GLU A 132 8.44 20.45 -6.68
C GLU A 132 8.79 18.95 -6.78
N VAL A 133 8.88 18.28 -5.64
CA VAL A 133 9.13 16.83 -5.56
C VAL A 133 7.82 16.17 -5.15
N SER A 134 7.33 15.24 -5.97
CA SER A 134 6.19 14.40 -5.60
C SER A 134 6.68 13.05 -5.12
N VAL A 135 6.05 12.52 -4.08
CA VAL A 135 6.28 11.20 -3.51
C VAL A 135 4.98 10.43 -3.63
N THR A 136 5.04 9.24 -4.21
CA THR A 136 3.91 8.30 -4.23
C THR A 136 4.19 7.20 -3.23
N ILE A 137 3.29 6.99 -2.27
CA ILE A 137 3.32 5.87 -1.32
C ILE A 137 2.25 4.87 -1.72
N TYR A 138 2.59 3.59 -1.70
CA TYR A 138 1.69 2.49 -2.04
C TYR A 138 1.29 1.77 -0.75
N GLY A 139 0.00 1.68 -0.52
CA GLY A 139 -0.58 0.95 0.61
C GLY A 139 -0.67 -0.54 0.34
N ASN A 140 -0.64 -1.33 1.41
CA ASN A 140 -0.77 -2.79 1.35
C ASN A 140 -2.15 -3.32 0.89
N ASN A 141 -3.07 -2.44 0.54
CA ASN A 141 -4.36 -2.79 -0.05
C ASN A 141 -4.48 -2.40 -1.54
N GLY A 142 -3.36 -2.03 -2.16
CA GLY A 142 -3.29 -1.60 -3.56
C GLY A 142 -3.69 -0.14 -3.81
N GLN A 143 -4.02 0.64 -2.77
CA GLN A 143 -4.25 2.08 -2.92
C GLN A 143 -2.94 2.86 -3.01
N ARG A 144 -2.99 4.02 -3.65
CA ARG A 144 -1.85 4.95 -3.82
C ARG A 144 -2.18 6.29 -3.21
N PHE A 145 -1.17 6.93 -2.66
CA PHE A 145 -1.29 8.22 -1.99
C PHE A 145 -0.12 9.10 -2.43
N GLN A 146 -0.40 10.36 -2.76
CA GLN A 146 0.62 11.29 -3.23
C GLN A 146 0.80 12.48 -2.28
N GLN A 147 2.04 12.83 -1.98
CA GLN A 147 2.40 14.11 -1.37
C GLN A 147 3.36 14.87 -2.25
N THR A 148 3.19 16.19 -2.32
CA THR A 148 4.07 17.09 -3.06
C THR A 148 4.73 18.06 -2.11
N PHE A 149 6.04 18.20 -2.27
CA PHE A 149 6.90 19.05 -1.48
C PHE A 149 7.56 20.11 -2.33
N ALA A 150 7.67 21.32 -1.79
CA ALA A 150 8.42 22.42 -2.39
C ALA A 150 9.70 22.66 -1.58
N PRO A 151 10.80 23.09 -2.21
CA PRO A 151 11.99 23.48 -1.47
C PRO A 151 11.71 24.57 -0.46
N ALA A 152 12.33 24.42 0.70
CA ALA A 152 12.21 25.37 1.77
C ALA A 152 12.97 26.66 1.39
N ASP A 153 12.30 27.81 1.46
CA ASP A 153 12.94 29.13 1.38
C ASP A 153 13.62 29.47 2.72
N ASP A 154 14.66 28.71 3.07
CA ASP A 154 15.62 29.05 4.11
C ASP A 154 16.93 29.42 3.41
N GLY A 155 17.30 30.70 3.44
CA GLY A 155 18.41 31.30 2.70
C GLY A 155 19.83 30.76 2.97
N GLU A 156 19.94 29.55 3.52
CA GLU A 156 21.18 28.78 3.66
C GLU A 156 21.15 27.60 2.67
N THR A 157 22.01 27.70 1.67
CA THR A 157 22.04 26.88 0.45
C THR A 157 22.59 25.46 0.65
N SER A 158 22.39 24.81 1.80
CA SER A 158 23.16 23.59 2.14
C SER A 158 22.36 22.35 2.52
N ASP A 159 21.08 22.45 2.88
CA ASP A 159 20.27 21.26 3.09
C ASP A 159 19.19 21.20 2.02
N ARG A 160 19.04 20.05 1.34
CA ARG A 160 17.95 19.77 0.39
C ARG A 160 16.62 19.63 1.12
N ARG A 161 16.24 20.67 1.85
CA ARG A 161 15.05 20.73 2.70
C ARG A 161 13.83 20.99 1.86
N LEU A 162 12.81 20.23 2.16
CA LEU A 162 11.52 20.22 1.51
C LEU A 162 10.46 20.55 2.56
N LYS A 163 9.45 21.31 2.16
CA LYS A 163 8.25 21.58 2.97
C LYS A 163 7.04 21.03 2.24
N LEU A 164 6.14 20.39 2.99
CA LEU A 164 4.89 19.87 2.44
C LEU A 164 4.10 21.02 1.81
N ALA A 165 3.84 20.90 0.50
CA ALA A 165 3.08 21.88 -0.26
C ALA A 165 1.65 21.40 -0.50
N ARG A 166 1.47 20.11 -0.80
CA ARG A 166 0.17 19.48 -1.04
C ARG A 166 0.15 18.05 -0.51
N SER A 167 -0.97 17.65 0.09
CA SER A 167 -1.23 16.29 0.53
C SER A 167 -2.48 15.75 -0.15
N ASP A 168 -2.52 14.45 -0.39
CA ASP A 168 -3.75 13.74 -0.74
C ASP A 168 -4.80 13.90 0.39
N PRO A 169 -6.04 14.30 0.09
CA PRO A 169 -7.11 14.42 1.09
C PRO A 169 -7.39 13.12 1.85
N LYS A 170 -7.17 11.94 1.24
CA LYS A 170 -7.37 10.65 1.91
C LYS A 170 -6.38 10.42 3.05
N VAL A 171 -5.20 11.05 2.99
CA VAL A 171 -4.22 10.97 4.10
C VAL A 171 -4.72 11.76 5.31
N GLU A 172 -5.53 12.80 5.11
CA GLU A 172 -6.09 13.59 6.20
C GLU A 172 -7.13 12.81 7.02
N THR A 173 -7.69 11.73 6.47
CA THR A 173 -8.67 10.87 7.14
C THR A 173 -8.04 9.68 7.86
N PHE A 174 -6.73 9.47 7.74
CA PHE A 174 -6.04 8.40 8.48
C PHE A 174 -6.12 8.64 9.99
N ASP A 175 -6.29 7.56 10.74
CA ASP A 175 -6.04 7.54 12.17
C ASP A 175 -4.56 7.81 12.49
N ASP A 176 -4.27 8.06 13.77
CA ASP A 176 -2.94 8.49 14.19
C ASP A 176 -1.85 7.44 13.91
N ASP A 177 -2.16 6.15 14.08
CA ASP A 177 -1.20 5.06 13.87
C ASP A 177 -0.86 4.91 12.38
N LEU A 178 -1.88 4.88 11.52
CA LEU A 178 -1.68 4.79 10.08
C LEU A 178 -0.98 6.04 9.53
N ARG A 179 -1.30 7.22 10.06
CA ARG A 179 -0.64 8.48 9.71
C ARG A 179 0.84 8.47 10.08
N GLU A 180 1.22 7.96 11.25
CA GLU A 180 2.63 7.83 11.64
C GLU A 180 3.39 6.93 10.66
N LYS A 181 2.83 5.77 10.30
CA LYS A 181 3.42 4.86 9.32
C LYS A 181 3.59 5.52 7.96
N PHE A 182 2.56 6.23 7.50
CA PHE A 182 2.58 6.97 6.24
C PHE A 182 3.70 8.02 6.23
N THR A 183 3.76 8.89 7.26
CA THR A 183 4.79 9.92 7.36
C THR A 183 6.19 9.31 7.40
N ARG A 184 6.38 8.22 8.15
CA ARG A 184 7.66 7.49 8.18
C ARG A 184 8.05 6.96 6.80
N ALA A 185 7.12 6.39 6.05
CA ALA A 185 7.39 5.90 4.69
C ALA A 185 7.84 7.03 3.75
N VAL A 186 7.16 8.19 3.80
CA VAL A 186 7.54 9.39 3.04
C VAL A 186 8.94 9.88 3.41
N GLU A 187 9.25 10.02 4.71
CA GLU A 187 10.56 10.47 5.17
C GLU A 187 11.69 9.55 4.73
N ILE A 188 11.47 8.22 4.81
CA ILE A 188 12.46 7.23 4.38
C ILE A 188 12.71 7.36 2.87
N ALA A 189 11.65 7.45 2.06
CA ALA A 189 11.74 7.55 0.60
C ALA A 189 12.42 8.85 0.15
N LEU A 190 12.11 9.97 0.78
CA LEU A 190 12.78 11.24 0.48
C LEU A 190 14.25 11.22 0.89
N ARG A 191 14.56 10.61 2.05
CA ARG A 191 15.94 10.50 2.53
C ARG A 191 16.79 9.60 1.64
N SER A 192 16.24 8.53 1.06
CA SER A 192 17.00 7.67 0.12
C SER A 192 17.41 8.43 -1.15
N GLU A 193 16.59 9.38 -1.60
CA GLU A 193 16.93 10.29 -2.71
C GLU A 193 17.77 11.51 -2.28
N GLY A 194 18.13 11.59 -0.99
CA GLY A 194 18.99 12.63 -0.42
C GLY A 194 18.27 13.94 -0.09
N TYR A 195 16.95 13.92 0.07
CA TYR A 195 16.16 15.04 0.57
C TYR A 195 16.00 14.97 2.10
N ALA A 196 15.68 16.12 2.70
CA ALA A 196 15.26 16.23 4.09
C ALA A 196 13.89 16.93 4.14
N VAL A 197 13.01 16.51 5.05
CA VAL A 197 11.70 17.11 5.32
C VAL A 197 11.55 17.46 6.78
#